data_AF-A0A752KBK5-F1
#
_entry.id   AF-A0A752KBK5-F1
#
_cell.length_a   1.000
_cell.length_b   1.000
_cell.length_c   1.000
_cell.angle_alpha   90.00
_cell.angle_beta   90.00
_cell.angle_gamma   90.00
#
_symmetry.space_group_name_H-M   'P 1'
#
loop_
_entity.id
_entity.type
_entity.pdbx_description
1 polymer ?
#
loop_
_entity_poly.entity_id
_entity_poly.type
_entity_poly.pdbx_seq_one_letter_code
_entity_poly.pdbx_strand_id
1 'polypeptide(L)' 'LNIHWFLSLEDAQEKPDNWRREYNHEGTHSSLNDMTPAEFIRSIRKDEDL' A
#
# COMPACT_ATOMS: atom_id res chain seq x y z
N LEU A 1 13.44 -25.45 11.40
CA LEU A 1 12.22 -24.69 11.07
C LEU A 1 12.28 -24.38 9.59
N ASN A 2 11.50 -25.08 8.77
CA ASN A 2 11.56 -24.94 7.32
C ASN A 2 10.57 -23.84 6.91
N ILE A 3 11.09 -22.65 6.62
CA ILE A 3 10.29 -21.45 6.40
C ILE A 3 10.13 -21.22 4.91
N HIS A 4 9.28 -22.02 4.27
CA HIS A 4 8.88 -21.76 2.89
C HIS A 4 7.81 -20.65 2.88
N TRP A 5 8.25 -19.39 3.01
CA TRP A 5 7.38 -18.20 2.98
C TRP A 5 6.67 -18.01 1.63
N PHE A 6 7.24 -18.59 0.57
CA PHE A 6 6.74 -18.50 -0.80
C PHE A 6 6.69 -19.89 -1.42
N LEU A 7 5.59 -20.18 -2.12
CA LEU A 7 5.37 -21.46 -2.78
C LEU A 7 6.11 -21.54 -4.13
N SER A 8 6.46 -20.38 -4.71
CA SER A 8 7.13 -20.23 -5.99
C SER A 8 7.83 -18.86 -6.10
N LEU A 9 8.60 -18.65 -7.18
CA LEU A 9 9.14 -17.32 -7.50
C LEU A 9 8.04 -16.33 -7.90
N GLU A 10 6.94 -16.83 -8.45
CA GLU A 10 5.76 -16.03 -8.80
C GLU A 10 5.05 -15.54 -7.52
N ASP A 11 4.83 -16.42 -6.55
CA ASP A 11 4.32 -16.07 -5.21
C ASP A 11 5.17 -15.00 -4.53
N ALA A 12 6.49 -15.09 -4.68
CA ALA A 12 7.44 -14.16 -4.08
C ALA A 12 7.35 -12.76 -4.70
N GLN A 13 6.83 -12.65 -5.92
CA GLN A 13 6.60 -11.38 -6.62
C GLN A 13 5.19 -10.86 -6.35
N GLU A 14 4.18 -11.73 -6.47
CA GLU A 14 2.78 -11.34 -6.40
C GLU A 14 2.38 -10.85 -4.99
N LYS A 15 2.84 -11.55 -3.93
CA LYS A 15 2.41 -11.22 -2.56
C LYS A 15 2.85 -9.81 -2.12
N PRO A 16 4.12 -9.38 -2.30
CA PRO A 16 4.52 -8.01 -2.00
C PRO A 16 3.78 -6.97 -2.84
N ASP A 17 3.49 -7.24 -4.10
CA ASP A 17 2.85 -6.29 -4.99
C ASP A 17 1.36 -6.12 -4.66
N ASN A 18 0.65 -7.21 -4.36
CA ASN A 18 -0.70 -7.15 -3.84
C ASN A 18 -0.75 -6.38 -2.52
N TRP A 19 0.17 -6.66 -1.59
CA TRP A 19 0.24 -5.95 -0.32
C TRP A 19 0.49 -4.45 -0.51
N ARG A 20 1.40 -4.05 -1.41
CA ARG A 20 1.62 -2.64 -1.75
C ARG A 20 0.37 -1.98 -2.30
N ARG A 21 -0.38 -2.67 -3.16
CA ARG A 21 -1.62 -2.14 -3.73
C ARG A 21 -2.65 -1.88 -2.63
N GLU A 22 -2.91 -2.89 -1.80
CA GLU A 22 -3.89 -2.81 -0.70
C GLU A 22 -3.48 -1.73 0.31
N TYR A 23 -2.22 -1.70 0.74
CA TYR A 23 -1.73 -0.71 1.69
C TYR A 23 -1.90 0.73 1.17
N ASN A 24 -1.57 0.97 -0.10
CA ASN A 24 -1.59 2.32 -0.66
C ASN A 24 -2.99 2.81 -1.06
N HIS A 25 -3.93 1.90 -1.35
CA HIS A 25 -5.21 2.26 -1.96
C HIS A 25 -6.45 1.82 -1.18
N GLU A 26 -6.32 0.92 -0.21
CA GLU A 26 -7.46 0.33 0.51
C GLU A 26 -7.30 0.49 2.02
N GLY A 27 -6.08 0.42 2.55
CA GLY A 27 -5.78 0.65 3.96
C GLY A 27 -5.85 2.12 4.34
N THR A 28 -6.81 2.48 5.19
CA THR A 28 -6.85 3.81 5.82
C THR A 28 -5.93 3.86 7.03
N HIS A 29 -5.34 5.04 7.26
CA HIS A 29 -4.34 5.25 8.29
C HIS A 29 -4.76 6.41 9.19
N SER A 30 -4.90 6.17 10.49
CA SER A 30 -5.28 7.22 11.45
C SER A 30 -4.27 8.37 11.52
N SER A 31 -2.98 8.09 11.28
CA SER A 31 -1.94 9.11 11.14
C SER A 31 -2.09 9.99 9.89
N LEU A 32 -2.83 9.52 8.89
CA LEU A 32 -3.18 10.24 7.66
C LEU A 32 -4.62 10.76 7.71
N ASN A 33 -5.16 11.02 8.91
CA ASN A 33 -6.54 11.47 9.10
C ASN A 33 -7.57 10.49 8.48
N ASP A 34 -7.35 9.20 8.72
CA ASP A 34 -8.14 8.08 8.20
C ASP A 34 -8.21 8.00 6.67
N MET A 35 -7.22 8.58 5.97
CA MET A 35 -7.07 8.45 4.53
C MET A 35 -6.14 7.29 4.15
N THR A 36 -6.30 6.78 2.93
CA THR A 36 -5.28 5.96 2.29
C THR A 36 -4.06 6.82 1.89
N PRO A 37 -2.87 6.22 1.76
CA PRO A 37 -1.69 6.95 1.28
C PRO A 37 -1.91 7.63 -0.08
N ALA A 38 -2.64 6.98 -1.00
CA ALA A 38 -2.96 7.56 -2.29
C ALA A 38 -3.88 8.79 -2.19
N GLU A 39 -4.89 8.74 -1.31
CA GLU A 39 -5.78 9.88 -1.04
C GLU A 39 -5.03 11.05 -0.39
N PHE A 40 -4.14 10.76 0.55
CA PHE A 40 -3.31 11.76 1.21
C PHE A 40 -2.37 12.48 0.23
N ILE A 41 -1.72 11.76 -0.68
CA ILE A 41 -0.90 12.39 -1.73
C ILE A 41 -1.77 13.27 -2.65
N ARG A 42 -2.99 12.82 -2.96
CA ARG A 42 -3.92 13.59 -3.77
C ARG A 42 -4.39 14.87 -3.06
N SER A 43 -4.60 14.84 -1.74
CA SER A 43 -4.96 16.04 -0.98
C SER A 43 -3.82 17.06 -0.97
N ILE A 44 -2.58 16.62 -0.72
CA ILE A 44 -1.41 17.51 -0.73
C ILE A 44 -1.25 18.21 -2.10
N ARG A 45 -1.33 17.45 -3.20
CA ARG A 45 -1.20 18.03 -4.55
C ARG A 45 -2.27 19.08 -4.84
N LYS A 46 -3.51 18.84 -4.38
CA LYS A 46 -4.61 19.79 -4.55
C LYS A 46 -4.34 21.09 -3.78
N ASP A 47 -3.68 21.02 -2.63
CA ASP A 47 -3.33 22.19 -1.84
C ASP A 47 -2.14 22.97 -2.45
N GLU A 48 -1.23 22.28 -3.17
CA GLU A 48 -0.14 22.94 -3.92
C GLU A 48 -0.61 23.69 -5.17
N ASP A 49 -1.75 23.29 -5.75
CA ASP A 49 -2.36 23.93 -6.92
C ASP A 49 -3.20 25.19 -6.58
N LEU A 50 -3.31 25.55 -5.29
CA LEU A 50 -4.06 26.71 -4.76
C LEU A 50 -3.14 27.89 -4.40
#